data_AF-A0A3P8BIS6-F1
#
_entry.id   AF-A0A3P8BIS6-F1
#
_cell.length_a   1.000
_cell.length_b   1.000
_cell.length_c   1.000
_cell.angle_alpha   90.00
_cell.angle_beta   90.00
_cell.angle_gamma   90.00
#
_symmetry.space_group_name_H-M   'P 1'
#
loop_
_entity.id
_entity.type
_entity.pdbx_description
1 polymer ?
#
loop_
_entity_poly.entity_id
_entity_poly.type
_entity_poly.pdbx_seq_one_letter_code
_entity_poly.pdbx_strand_id
1 'polypeptide(L)'
;MVFTFENDKQAVFKPMRFGRDYESDPNHFYFSDFERHNAEIATFHLDRVLGFRRAVPTVGRILNMTSELYEKAEKKLKKTFFISPAKNHCFVSRCDYYCDTTHAICGLPDLKEGSVQVFLPDEGVVPRRHNRSPYRRTYSKKNQVAEWQADMNYCTDKVKVKKQYAHGRKLLDLVDLHILDYLIGNQDRHHYETFAVFENIASYAIHLDNGRAFGRTDIDDEDIILPLRQCCVIRPSTLSTLLRFYAEPQSLTKALHRSLSKDPVAPILAYKHYVAMERRLGKCE
;
A
#
# COMPACT_ATOMS: atom_id res chain seq x y z
N MET A 1 -11.31 5.46 -8.44
CA MET A 1 -12.73 5.86 -8.56
C MET A 1 -13.38 5.77 -7.18
N VAL A 2 -14.50 6.47 -6.96
CA VAL A 2 -15.32 6.30 -5.76
C VAL A 2 -16.60 5.59 -6.17
N PHE A 3 -16.90 4.46 -5.54
CA PHE A 3 -18.18 3.77 -5.67
C PHE A 3 -19.13 4.28 -4.61
N THR A 4 -20.39 4.47 -5.01
CA THR A 4 -21.53 4.63 -4.10
C THR A 4 -22.45 3.45 -4.35
N PHE A 5 -22.67 2.64 -3.32
CA PHE A 5 -23.54 1.46 -3.39
C PHE A 5 -25.01 1.87 -3.18
N GLU A 6 -25.94 0.94 -3.41
CA GLU A 6 -27.38 1.18 -3.25
C GLU A 6 -27.80 1.61 -1.84
N ASN A 7 -26.98 1.29 -0.83
CA ASN A 7 -27.20 1.68 0.56
C ASN A 7 -26.46 2.99 0.94
N ASP A 8 -26.09 3.80 -0.06
CA ASP A 8 -25.37 5.08 0.05
C ASP A 8 -24.00 5.00 0.71
N LYS A 9 -23.48 3.79 1.00
CA LYS A 9 -22.10 3.62 1.48
C LYS A 9 -21.13 3.70 0.33
N GLN A 10 -19.90 4.10 0.64
CA GLN A 10 -18.88 4.36 -0.36
C GLN A 10 -17.67 3.44 -0.22
N ALA A 11 -16.97 3.27 -1.34
CA ALA A 11 -15.68 2.59 -1.39
C ALA A 11 -14.75 3.25 -2.41
N VAL A 12 -13.44 3.14 -2.19
CA VAL A 12 -12.41 3.49 -3.16
C VAL A 12 -12.14 2.27 -4.05
N PHE A 13 -12.21 2.47 -5.36
CA PHE A 13 -11.90 1.46 -6.37
C PHE A 13 -10.60 1.79 -7.11
N LYS A 14 -9.66 0.85 -7.13
CA LYS A 14 -8.43 0.89 -7.95
C LYS A 14 -8.45 -0.28 -8.96
N PRO A 15 -8.44 -0.02 -10.27
CA PRO A 15 -8.56 -1.06 -11.28
C PRO A 15 -7.27 -1.85 -11.50
N MET A 16 -7.40 -3.11 -11.93
CA MET A 16 -6.29 -3.93 -12.39
C MET A 16 -5.70 -3.41 -13.69
N ARG A 17 -4.36 -3.27 -13.69
CA ARG A 17 -3.56 -2.84 -14.85
C ARG A 17 -2.78 -4.01 -15.47
N PHE A 18 -1.83 -4.57 -14.73
CA PHE A 18 -0.98 -5.68 -15.19
C PHE A 18 -1.33 -7.00 -14.48
N GLY A 19 -0.86 -8.12 -15.03
CA GLY A 19 -0.97 -9.44 -14.42
C GLY A 19 -0.13 -9.57 -13.15
N ARG A 20 -0.39 -10.62 -12.35
CA ARG A 20 0.29 -10.85 -11.06
C ARG A 20 1.80 -11.05 -11.18
N ASP A 21 2.28 -11.50 -12.34
CA ASP A 21 3.70 -11.78 -12.58
C ASP A 21 4.49 -10.56 -13.05
N TYR A 22 3.84 -9.44 -13.33
CA TYR A 22 4.52 -8.21 -13.71
C TYR A 22 5.37 -7.68 -12.55
N GLU A 23 6.62 -7.32 -12.85
CA GLU A 23 7.55 -6.68 -11.92
C GLU A 23 7.81 -5.24 -12.41
N SER A 24 7.98 -4.31 -11.47
CA SER A 24 8.35 -2.93 -11.78
C SER A 24 9.69 -2.86 -12.51
N ASP A 25 9.75 -2.01 -13.55
CA ASP A 25 10.98 -1.75 -14.28
C ASP A 25 12.10 -1.31 -13.30
N PRO A 26 13.30 -1.93 -13.32
CA PRO A 26 14.42 -1.52 -12.48
C PRO A 26 14.83 -0.06 -12.61
N ASN A 27 14.53 0.60 -13.73
CA ASN A 27 14.82 2.01 -13.98
C ASN A 27 13.71 2.94 -13.46
N HIS A 28 12.56 2.41 -13.07
CA HIS A 28 11.50 3.23 -12.48
C HIS A 28 11.83 3.59 -11.04
N PHE A 29 11.82 4.90 -10.77
CA PHE A 29 11.79 5.38 -9.40
C PHE A 29 10.43 5.07 -8.76
N TYR A 30 10.39 4.99 -7.44
CA TYR A 30 9.18 4.80 -6.64
C TYR A 30 8.03 5.77 -7.00
N PHE A 31 8.33 7.01 -7.39
CA PHE A 31 7.31 7.98 -7.81
C PHE A 31 6.78 7.80 -9.24
N SER A 32 7.41 6.94 -10.04
CA SER A 32 7.00 6.57 -11.40
C SER A 32 6.31 5.22 -11.46
N ASP A 33 6.34 4.45 -10.37
CA ASP A 33 5.74 3.12 -10.33
C ASP A 33 4.21 3.20 -10.42
N PHE A 34 3.64 2.27 -11.20
CA PHE A 34 2.20 2.15 -11.33
C PHE A 34 1.62 1.45 -10.10
N GLU A 35 0.49 1.94 -9.61
CA GLU A 35 -0.23 1.23 -8.56
C GLU A 35 -0.75 -0.14 -9.04
N ARG A 36 -0.69 -1.11 -8.13
CA ARG A 36 -1.18 -2.48 -8.25
C ARG A 36 -2.36 -2.65 -7.29
N HIS A 37 -3.55 -2.90 -7.82
CA HIS A 37 -4.74 -3.06 -6.98
C HIS A 37 -4.61 -4.26 -6.03
N ASN A 38 -3.98 -5.34 -6.49
CA ASN A 38 -3.76 -6.55 -5.70
C ASN A 38 -2.77 -6.33 -4.55
N ALA A 39 -1.91 -5.32 -4.64
CA ALA A 39 -1.01 -4.93 -3.55
C ALA A 39 -1.77 -4.33 -2.36
N GLU A 40 -2.85 -3.57 -2.60
CA GLU A 40 -3.73 -3.05 -1.54
C GLU A 40 -4.41 -4.21 -0.78
N ILE A 41 -4.96 -5.17 -1.52
CA ILE A 41 -5.60 -6.37 -0.95
C ILE A 41 -4.56 -7.16 -0.15
N ALA A 42 -3.41 -7.45 -0.75
CA ALA A 42 -2.36 -8.24 -0.10
C ALA A 42 -1.87 -7.60 1.19
N THR A 43 -1.68 -6.28 1.19
CA THR A 43 -1.16 -5.55 2.35
C THR A 43 -2.17 -5.49 3.48
N PHE A 44 -3.47 -5.34 3.19
CA PHE A 44 -4.52 -5.46 4.20
C PHE A 44 -4.51 -6.82 4.89
N HIS A 45 -4.35 -7.91 4.13
CA HIS A 45 -4.26 -9.25 4.71
C HIS A 45 -2.98 -9.46 5.51
N LEU A 46 -1.84 -8.92 5.05
CA LEU A 46 -0.58 -8.99 5.78
C LEU A 46 -0.63 -8.21 7.10
N ASP A 47 -1.22 -7.01 7.09
CA ASP A 47 -1.44 -6.19 8.28
C ASP A 47 -2.25 -6.96 9.35
N ARG A 48 -3.27 -7.72 8.93
CA ARG A 48 -4.02 -8.64 9.79
C ARG A 48 -3.15 -9.79 10.31
N VAL A 49 -2.35 -10.42 9.45
CA VAL A 49 -1.49 -11.56 9.79
C VAL A 49 -0.41 -11.17 10.81
N LEU A 50 0.18 -9.98 10.66
CA LEU A 50 1.14 -9.41 11.61
C LEU A 50 0.48 -8.89 12.89
N GLY A 51 -0.85 -8.92 12.98
CA GLY A 51 -1.60 -8.50 14.16
C GLY A 51 -1.66 -6.98 14.35
N PHE A 52 -1.26 -6.18 13.35
CA PHE A 52 -1.35 -4.72 13.42
C PHE A 52 -2.80 -4.24 13.42
N ARG A 53 -3.61 -4.72 12.47
CA ARG A 53 -5.04 -4.39 12.32
C ARG A 53 -5.27 -2.88 12.22
N ARG A 54 -4.41 -2.19 11.48
CA ARG A 54 -4.44 -0.73 11.22
C ARG A 54 -4.62 -0.40 9.74
N ALA A 55 -4.63 -1.39 8.86
CA ALA A 55 -4.98 -1.23 7.45
C ALA A 55 -6.50 -1.17 7.26
N VAL A 56 -6.94 -0.49 6.21
CA VAL A 56 -8.36 -0.32 5.88
C VAL A 56 -8.88 -1.55 5.11
N PRO A 57 -10.07 -2.08 5.46
CA PRO A 57 -10.66 -3.23 4.79
C PRO A 57 -10.69 -3.09 3.28
N THR A 58 -10.04 -4.02 2.60
CA THR A 58 -9.91 -4.05 1.13
C THR A 58 -10.18 -5.46 0.62
N VAL A 59 -10.99 -5.58 -0.43
CA VAL A 59 -11.38 -6.84 -1.07
C VAL A 59 -11.23 -6.76 -2.57
N GLY A 60 -10.97 -7.88 -3.23
CA GLY A 60 -11.05 -7.99 -4.68
C GLY A 60 -12.48 -8.04 -5.22
N ARG A 61 -12.72 -7.41 -6.36
CA ARG A 61 -13.99 -7.53 -7.10
C ARG A 61 -13.76 -7.51 -8.60
N ILE A 62 -14.43 -8.40 -9.31
CA ILE A 62 -14.55 -8.37 -10.78
C ILE A 62 -15.83 -7.63 -11.12
N LEU A 63 -15.74 -6.65 -12.01
CA LEU A 63 -16.84 -5.79 -12.44
C LEU A 63 -17.10 -5.95 -13.91
N ASN A 64 -18.38 -5.90 -14.30
CA ASN A 64 -18.75 -5.65 -15.69
C ASN A 64 -18.56 -4.16 -16.01
N MET A 65 -17.66 -3.85 -16.93
CA MET A 65 -17.31 -2.48 -17.31
C MET A 65 -18.47 -1.73 -17.96
N THR A 66 -19.43 -2.43 -18.55
CA THR A 66 -20.60 -1.81 -19.18
C THR A 66 -21.64 -1.45 -18.12
N SER A 67 -22.17 -2.45 -17.41
CA SER A 67 -23.31 -2.24 -16.50
C SER A 67 -22.94 -1.64 -15.15
N GLU A 68 -21.74 -1.95 -14.63
CA GLU A 68 -21.33 -1.50 -13.28
C GLU A 68 -20.42 -0.27 -13.31
N LEU A 69 -19.71 -0.01 -14.42
CA LEU A 69 -18.84 1.16 -14.56
C LEU A 69 -19.41 2.20 -15.54
N TYR A 70 -19.55 1.88 -16.82
CA TYR A 70 -19.93 2.86 -17.85
C TYR A 70 -21.33 3.43 -17.65
N GLU A 71 -22.31 2.58 -17.38
CA GLU A 71 -23.70 3.00 -17.17
C GLU A 71 -23.89 3.81 -15.89
N LYS A 72 -23.10 3.51 -14.84
CA LYS A 72 -23.14 4.17 -13.53
C LYS A 72 -22.18 5.35 -13.40
N ALA A 73 -21.28 5.56 -14.36
CA ALA A 73 -20.29 6.62 -14.32
C ALA A 73 -20.92 8.01 -14.45
N GLU A 74 -20.35 8.97 -13.71
CA GLU A 74 -20.66 10.39 -13.92
C GLU A 74 -20.32 10.83 -15.35
N LYS A 75 -20.98 11.90 -15.83
CA LYS A 75 -20.85 12.39 -17.21
C LYS A 75 -19.41 12.64 -17.64
N LYS A 76 -18.54 13.12 -16.74
CA LYS A 76 -17.12 13.39 -17.03
C LYS A 76 -16.33 12.11 -17.24
N LEU A 77 -16.54 11.10 -16.38
CA LEU A 77 -15.89 9.79 -16.48
C LEU A 77 -16.40 9.00 -17.68
N LYS A 78 -17.72 9.00 -17.92
CA LYS A 78 -18.38 8.28 -19.02
C LYS A 78 -17.83 8.65 -20.40
N LYS A 79 -17.47 9.93 -20.60
CA LYS A 79 -16.84 10.45 -21.83
C LYS A 79 -15.43 9.92 -22.10
N THR A 80 -14.79 9.30 -21.11
CA THR A 80 -13.42 8.75 -21.25
C THR A 80 -13.40 7.28 -21.65
N PHE A 81 -14.58 6.66 -21.83
CA PHE A 81 -14.70 5.29 -22.31
C PHE A 81 -14.57 5.23 -23.82
N PHE A 82 -13.94 4.17 -24.32
CA PHE A 82 -13.77 3.90 -25.73
C PHE A 82 -13.57 2.40 -25.98
N ILE A 83 -13.62 1.99 -27.24
CA ILE A 83 -13.33 0.62 -27.67
C ILE A 83 -11.94 0.60 -28.31
N SER A 84 -11.08 -0.29 -27.83
CA SER A 84 -9.73 -0.44 -28.39
C SER A 84 -9.75 -1.06 -29.80
N PRO A 85 -8.65 -0.99 -30.57
CA PRO A 85 -8.54 -1.70 -31.84
C PRO A 85 -8.79 -3.21 -31.72
N ALA A 86 -8.46 -3.80 -30.56
CA ALA A 86 -8.70 -5.20 -30.22
C ALA A 86 -10.13 -5.48 -29.72
N LYS A 87 -11.05 -4.51 -29.84
CA LYS A 87 -12.47 -4.60 -29.46
C LYS A 87 -12.73 -4.77 -27.96
N ASN A 88 -11.80 -4.38 -27.11
CA ASN A 88 -12.00 -4.37 -25.66
C ASN A 88 -12.60 -3.04 -25.18
N HIS A 89 -13.42 -3.09 -24.13
CA HIS A 89 -13.90 -1.88 -23.45
C HIS A 89 -12.78 -1.28 -22.62
N CYS A 90 -12.53 0.01 -22.80
CA CYS A 90 -11.47 0.74 -22.11
C CYS A 90 -11.99 2.05 -21.53
N PHE A 91 -11.31 2.57 -20.49
CA PHE A 91 -11.50 3.94 -20.02
C PHE A 91 -10.17 4.59 -19.62
N VAL A 92 -10.09 5.91 -19.78
CA VAL A 92 -8.91 6.70 -19.36
C VAL A 92 -9.07 7.26 -17.95
N SER A 93 -10.28 7.67 -17.56
CA SER A 93 -10.52 8.49 -16.36
C SER A 93 -9.83 9.86 -16.42
N ARG A 94 -9.70 10.54 -15.28
CA ARG A 94 -9.02 11.84 -15.14
C ARG A 94 -8.19 11.85 -13.86
N CYS A 95 -6.88 11.94 -14.01
CA CYS A 95 -5.91 12.03 -12.93
C CYS A 95 -4.60 12.63 -13.45
N ASP A 96 -3.71 13.01 -12.53
CA ASP A 96 -2.45 13.68 -12.89
C ASP A 96 -1.39 12.72 -13.46
N TYR A 97 -1.46 11.43 -13.09
CA TYR A 97 -0.45 10.43 -13.44
C TYR A 97 -1.01 9.38 -14.41
N TYR A 98 -0.56 9.45 -15.67
CA TYR A 98 -0.83 8.42 -16.69
C TYR A 98 -2.32 8.12 -16.92
N CYS A 99 -3.21 9.11 -16.73
CA CYS A 99 -4.59 9.05 -17.22
C CYS A 99 -4.64 9.59 -18.66
N ASP A 100 -4.03 8.84 -19.59
CA ASP A 100 -4.05 9.09 -21.03
C ASP A 100 -4.48 7.83 -21.80
N THR A 101 -4.70 7.96 -23.11
CA THR A 101 -5.16 6.85 -23.96
C THR A 101 -4.16 5.69 -24.02
N THR A 102 -2.86 5.97 -23.94
CA THR A 102 -1.79 4.96 -23.99
C THR A 102 -1.82 4.06 -22.75
N HIS A 103 -2.16 4.64 -21.60
CA HIS A 103 -2.22 3.96 -20.31
C HIS A 103 -3.66 3.68 -19.85
N ALA A 104 -4.62 3.66 -20.77
CA ALA A 104 -6.01 3.37 -20.47
C ALA A 104 -6.17 1.99 -19.81
N ILE A 105 -7.21 1.86 -18.97
CA ILE A 105 -7.58 0.59 -18.37
C ILE A 105 -8.56 -0.12 -19.29
N CYS A 106 -8.19 -1.30 -19.78
CA CYS A 106 -8.99 -2.10 -20.70
C CYS A 106 -9.38 -3.45 -20.10
N GLY A 107 -10.62 -3.88 -20.30
CA GLY A 107 -11.10 -5.23 -19.98
C GLY A 107 -10.68 -6.28 -21.01
N LEU A 108 -11.20 -7.49 -20.85
CA LEU A 108 -11.05 -8.58 -21.82
C LEU A 108 -12.32 -9.46 -21.89
N PRO A 109 -13.31 -9.11 -22.74
CA PRO A 109 -13.44 -7.82 -23.42
C PRO A 109 -13.99 -6.72 -22.49
N ASP A 110 -14.86 -7.05 -21.55
CA ASP A 110 -15.64 -6.10 -20.75
C ASP A 110 -15.62 -6.39 -19.24
N LEU A 111 -14.89 -7.39 -18.78
CA LEU A 111 -14.66 -7.62 -17.35
C LEU A 111 -13.40 -6.90 -16.88
N LYS A 112 -13.47 -6.32 -15.68
CA LYS A 112 -12.34 -5.66 -15.03
C LYS A 112 -12.30 -5.96 -13.55
N GLU A 113 -11.25 -6.65 -13.13
CA GLU A 113 -10.89 -6.81 -11.72
C GLU A 113 -10.37 -5.48 -11.15
N GLY A 114 -10.56 -5.26 -9.85
CA GLY A 114 -9.90 -4.22 -9.09
C GLY A 114 -10.03 -4.43 -7.59
N SER A 115 -9.36 -3.59 -6.81
CA SER A 115 -9.50 -3.56 -5.36
C SER A 115 -10.60 -2.59 -4.96
N VAL A 116 -11.39 -2.99 -3.98
CA VAL A 116 -12.48 -2.21 -3.39
C VAL A 116 -12.17 -2.04 -1.91
N GLN A 117 -11.79 -0.84 -1.52
CA GLN A 117 -11.48 -0.48 -0.13
C GLN A 117 -12.64 0.33 0.44
N VAL A 118 -13.11 0.00 1.64
CA VAL A 118 -14.18 0.78 2.28
C VAL A 118 -13.73 2.24 2.45
N PHE A 119 -14.62 3.19 2.15
CA PHE A 119 -14.31 4.59 2.36
C PHE A 119 -14.15 4.86 3.86
N LEU A 120 -13.18 5.69 4.23
CA LEU A 120 -13.06 6.14 5.62
C LEU A 120 -14.31 6.95 6.02
N PRO A 121 -14.64 7.01 7.32
CA PRO A 121 -15.74 7.86 7.76
C PRO A 121 -15.55 9.30 7.30
N ASP A 122 -16.67 10.00 7.09
CA ASP A 122 -16.68 11.39 6.64
C ASP A 122 -15.80 12.27 7.55
N GLU A 123 -15.01 13.15 6.94
CA GLU A 123 -14.02 13.96 7.64
C GLU A 123 -14.64 15.02 8.56
N GLY A 124 -15.89 15.43 8.29
CA GLY A 124 -16.68 16.27 9.18
C GLY A 124 -17.12 15.57 10.46
N VAL A 125 -17.15 14.24 10.47
CA VAL A 125 -17.50 13.41 11.65
C VAL A 125 -16.25 12.85 12.32
N VAL A 126 -15.30 12.33 11.54
CA VAL A 126 -14.05 11.73 12.02
C VAL A 126 -12.89 12.42 11.31
N PRO A 127 -12.40 13.57 11.84
CA PRO A 127 -11.34 14.33 11.20
C PRO A 127 -10.04 13.52 11.15
N ARG A 128 -9.24 13.76 10.12
CA ARG A 128 -7.93 13.12 9.93
C ARG A 128 -6.81 14.15 9.91
N ARG A 129 -5.60 13.70 10.21
CA ARG A 129 -4.37 14.50 10.09
C ARG A 129 -3.44 13.85 9.10
N HIS A 130 -2.98 14.63 8.15
CA HIS A 130 -1.93 14.24 7.21
C HIS A 130 -0.59 14.68 7.78
N ASN A 131 0.31 13.72 8.01
CA ASN A 131 1.61 13.97 8.61
C ASN A 131 2.72 13.61 7.62
N ARG A 132 3.69 14.50 7.44
CA ARG A 132 4.87 14.24 6.62
C ARG A 132 5.79 13.25 7.31
N SER A 133 6.17 12.18 6.62
CA SER A 133 7.13 11.20 7.16
C SER A 133 8.51 11.85 7.36
N PRO A 134 9.19 11.61 8.51
CA PRO A 134 10.58 12.02 8.67
C PRO A 134 11.52 11.24 7.75
N TYR A 135 11.12 10.04 7.31
CA TYR A 135 11.81 9.20 6.33
C TYR A 135 11.25 9.37 4.91
N ARG A 136 10.64 10.52 4.62
CA ARG A 136 10.20 10.82 3.26
C ARG A 136 11.43 10.87 2.33
N ARG A 137 11.39 10.12 1.23
CA ARG A 137 12.39 10.17 0.15
C ARG A 137 12.42 11.54 -0.54
N THR A 138 13.36 11.78 -1.44
CA THR A 138 13.56 13.11 -2.07
C THR A 138 12.50 13.43 -3.12
N TYR A 139 12.07 12.43 -3.89
CA TYR A 139 11.19 12.55 -5.07
C TYR A 139 11.84 13.38 -6.19
N SER A 140 13.14 13.16 -6.39
CA SER A 140 13.93 13.84 -7.40
C SER A 140 14.87 12.86 -8.09
N LYS A 141 14.99 12.98 -9.41
CA LYS A 141 15.96 12.22 -10.22
C LYS A 141 17.40 12.76 -10.08
N LYS A 142 17.57 13.98 -9.56
CA LYS A 142 18.88 14.63 -9.42
C LYS A 142 19.47 14.36 -8.04
N ASN A 143 18.74 14.74 -7.00
CA ASN A 143 19.16 14.55 -5.61
C ASN A 143 18.41 13.33 -5.08
N GLN A 144 19.01 12.14 -5.26
CA GLN A 144 18.34 10.86 -4.98
C GLN A 144 18.53 10.37 -3.54
N VAL A 145 19.48 10.96 -2.82
CA VAL A 145 19.83 10.58 -1.45
C VAL A 145 19.28 11.63 -0.48
N ALA A 146 18.32 11.25 0.35
CA ALA A 146 17.84 12.06 1.48
C ALA A 146 18.84 11.99 2.65
N GLU A 147 18.76 12.96 3.56
CA GLU A 147 19.64 13.01 4.75
C GLU A 147 19.62 11.68 5.55
N TRP A 148 18.44 11.11 5.77
CA TRP A 148 18.27 9.85 6.50
C TRP A 148 18.84 8.62 5.78
N GLN A 149 19.08 8.69 4.46
CA GLN A 149 19.73 7.61 3.71
C GLN A 149 21.26 7.66 3.87
N ALA A 150 21.82 8.84 4.17
CA ALA A 150 23.26 9.05 4.29
C ALA A 150 23.75 9.06 5.75
N ASP A 151 22.88 9.40 6.71
CA ASP A 151 23.24 9.57 8.11
C ASP A 151 22.59 8.50 9.02
N MET A 152 23.42 7.61 9.59
CA MET A 152 22.96 6.58 10.53
C MET A 152 22.53 7.14 11.90
N ASN A 153 22.96 8.35 12.26
CA ASN A 153 22.53 9.02 13.48
C ASN A 153 21.24 9.84 13.27
N TYR A 154 20.68 9.85 12.06
CA TYR A 154 19.49 10.65 11.72
C TYR A 154 18.33 10.46 12.70
N CYS A 155 18.03 9.23 13.11
CA CYS A 155 16.95 9.01 14.07
C CYS A 155 17.24 9.65 15.43
N THR A 156 18.46 9.49 15.95
CA THR A 156 18.89 10.06 17.23
C THR A 156 18.85 11.59 17.17
N ASP A 157 19.42 12.18 16.12
CA ASP A 157 19.69 13.62 16.07
C ASP A 157 18.52 14.44 15.51
N LYS A 158 17.67 13.84 14.65
CA LYS A 158 16.62 14.56 13.91
C LYS A 158 15.21 14.05 14.15
N VAL A 159 15.04 12.82 14.61
CA VAL A 159 13.70 12.22 14.81
C VAL A 159 13.33 12.17 16.28
N LYS A 160 14.11 11.50 17.13
CA LYS A 160 13.84 11.33 18.57
C LYS A 160 13.76 12.67 19.31
N VAL A 161 14.50 13.69 18.86
CA VAL A 161 14.46 15.04 19.46
C VAL A 161 13.20 15.83 19.11
N LYS A 162 12.43 15.43 18.08
CA LYS A 162 11.21 16.15 17.70
C LYS A 162 10.11 15.87 18.72
N LYS A 163 9.45 16.93 19.21
CA LYS A 163 8.34 16.86 20.19
C LYS A 163 7.31 15.76 19.91
N GLN A 164 6.97 15.55 18.63
CA GLN A 164 5.98 14.55 18.22
C GLN A 164 6.46 13.10 18.28
N TYR A 165 7.76 12.84 18.35
CA TYR A 165 8.34 11.48 18.38
C TYR A 165 9.09 11.19 19.69
N ALA A 166 9.46 12.23 20.46
CA ALA A 166 10.18 12.10 21.72
C ALA A 166 9.45 11.27 22.77
N HIS A 167 8.11 11.35 22.78
CA HIS A 167 7.27 10.64 23.74
C HIS A 167 6.04 10.00 23.08
N GLY A 168 5.53 8.93 23.68
CA GLY A 168 4.34 8.22 23.23
C GLY A 168 4.63 7.19 22.15
N ARG A 169 3.60 6.87 21.35
CA ARG A 169 3.62 5.73 20.42
C ARG A 169 4.11 6.03 19.01
N LYS A 170 4.19 7.30 18.61
CA LYS A 170 4.39 7.70 17.20
C LYS A 170 5.67 7.14 16.58
N LEU A 171 6.77 7.08 17.34
CA LEU A 171 8.02 6.48 16.85
C LEU A 171 7.88 4.96 16.65
N LEU A 172 7.20 4.28 17.57
CA LEU A 172 6.92 2.84 17.43
C LEU A 172 5.96 2.54 16.29
N ASP A 173 4.96 3.41 16.05
CA ASP A 173 4.05 3.29 14.90
C ASP A 173 4.81 3.47 13.57
N LEU A 174 5.76 4.41 13.52
CA LEU A 174 6.62 4.62 12.37
C LEU A 174 7.47 3.38 12.08
N VAL A 175 8.09 2.79 13.11
CA VAL A 175 8.89 1.56 12.94
C VAL A 175 8.02 0.39 12.49
N ASP A 176 6.85 0.17 13.11
CA ASP A 176 5.92 -0.89 12.67
C ASP A 176 5.49 -0.71 11.19
N LEU A 177 5.20 0.53 10.79
CA LEU A 177 4.80 0.85 9.42
C LEU A 177 5.94 0.58 8.43
N HIS A 178 7.18 0.94 8.79
CA HIS A 178 8.35 0.64 7.96
C HIS A 178 8.73 -0.85 7.94
N ILE A 179 8.43 -1.62 8.99
CA ILE A 179 8.52 -3.09 8.96
C ILE A 179 7.53 -3.66 7.95
N LEU A 180 6.27 -3.18 7.96
CA LEU A 180 5.27 -3.56 6.97
C LEU A 180 5.74 -3.20 5.56
N ASP A 181 6.13 -1.95 5.35
CA ASP A 181 6.57 -1.43 4.06
C ASP A 181 7.80 -2.19 3.53
N TYR A 182 8.74 -2.58 4.40
CA TYR A 182 9.91 -3.36 3.99
C TYR A 182 9.53 -4.76 3.51
N LEU A 183 8.67 -5.47 4.26
CA LEU A 183 8.21 -6.81 3.88
C LEU A 183 7.52 -6.83 2.51
N ILE A 184 6.77 -5.77 2.20
CA ILE A 184 6.05 -5.62 0.93
C ILE A 184 6.85 -4.88 -0.15
N GLY A 185 7.99 -4.27 0.19
CA GLY A 185 8.80 -3.45 -0.73
C GLY A 185 8.13 -2.13 -1.13
N ASN A 186 7.36 -1.50 -0.24
CA ASN A 186 6.72 -0.21 -0.50
C ASN A 186 7.67 0.96 -0.19
N GLN A 187 8.08 1.68 -1.22
CA GLN A 187 9.01 2.81 -1.11
C GLN A 187 8.32 4.16 -0.98
N ASP A 188 6.98 4.22 -1.11
CA ASP A 188 6.25 5.48 -1.31
C ASP A 188 5.62 6.04 -0.03
N ARG A 189 6.19 5.72 1.14
CA ARG A 189 5.70 6.18 2.46
C ARG A 189 6.08 7.63 2.75
N HIS A 190 5.68 8.57 1.90
CA HIS A 190 5.99 9.99 2.07
C HIS A 190 5.16 10.70 3.16
N HIS A 191 3.98 10.16 3.45
CA HIS A 191 3.02 10.68 4.41
C HIS A 191 2.36 9.51 5.13
N TYR A 192 1.79 9.80 6.29
CA TYR A 192 0.90 8.89 6.99
C TYR A 192 -0.28 9.66 7.57
N GLU A 193 -1.43 9.02 7.59
CA GLU A 193 -2.66 9.58 8.13
C GLU A 193 -2.92 9.07 9.54
N THR A 194 -3.57 9.91 10.37
CA THR A 194 -4.05 9.51 11.69
C THR A 194 -5.45 10.06 11.92
N PHE A 195 -6.34 9.32 12.56
CA PHE A 195 -7.59 9.89 13.07
C PHE A 195 -7.31 10.92 14.17
N ALA A 196 -8.09 12.00 14.17
CA ALA A 196 -8.01 13.12 15.10
C ALA A 196 -9.33 13.32 15.87
N VAL A 197 -10.10 12.24 16.02
CA VAL A 197 -11.40 12.23 16.72
C VAL A 197 -11.28 11.96 18.23
N PHE A 198 -10.22 11.27 18.66
CA PHE A 198 -10.04 10.91 20.07
C PHE A 198 -9.22 11.99 20.79
N GLU A 199 -9.90 12.77 21.63
CA GLU A 199 -9.24 13.79 22.46
C GLU A 199 -8.35 13.14 23.52
N ASN A 200 -7.20 13.76 23.79
CA ASN A 200 -6.24 13.37 24.85
C ASN A 200 -5.69 11.93 24.76
N ILE A 201 -5.94 11.21 23.66
CA ILE A 201 -5.40 9.88 23.40
C ILE A 201 -4.42 9.96 22.24
N ALA A 202 -3.29 9.26 22.36
CA ALA A 202 -2.32 9.20 21.29
C ALA A 202 -2.91 8.49 20.06
N SER A 203 -2.99 9.21 18.94
CA SER A 203 -3.40 8.65 17.65
C SER A 203 -2.37 7.67 17.09
N TYR A 204 -2.79 6.87 16.11
CA TYR A 204 -1.94 5.90 15.41
C TYR A 204 -1.97 6.15 13.90
N ALA A 205 -0.90 5.72 13.22
CA ALA A 205 -0.81 5.75 11.76
C ALA A 205 -1.75 4.71 11.15
N ILE A 206 -2.68 5.16 10.30
CA ILE A 206 -3.52 4.30 9.47
C ILE A 206 -2.63 3.77 8.32
N HIS A 207 -2.63 2.46 8.11
CA HIS A 207 -1.80 1.83 7.08
C HIS A 207 -2.50 1.89 5.70
N LEU A 208 -2.40 3.05 5.05
CA LEU A 208 -2.99 3.37 3.73
C LEU A 208 -1.97 3.31 2.59
N ASP A 209 -2.40 3.61 1.36
CA ASP A 209 -1.54 3.81 0.19
C ASP A 209 -0.49 2.71 -0.03
N ASN A 210 -0.96 1.49 -0.24
CA ASN A 210 -0.10 0.33 -0.46
C ASN A 210 -0.09 -0.12 -1.93
N GLY A 211 -0.64 0.69 -2.84
CA GLY A 211 -0.69 0.40 -4.27
C GLY A 211 0.69 0.23 -4.92
N ARG A 212 1.74 0.85 -4.38
CA ARG A 212 3.13 0.69 -4.85
C ARG A 212 3.92 -0.41 -4.13
N ALA A 213 3.26 -1.25 -3.35
CA ALA A 213 3.87 -2.43 -2.78
C ALA A 213 3.96 -3.60 -3.78
N PHE A 214 4.73 -4.64 -3.46
CA PHE A 214 4.90 -5.86 -4.25
C PHE A 214 5.34 -5.62 -5.70
N GLY A 215 6.18 -4.61 -5.93
CA GLY A 215 6.72 -4.30 -7.26
C GLY A 215 7.91 -5.16 -7.67
N ARG A 216 8.64 -5.72 -6.69
CA ARG A 216 9.85 -6.53 -6.90
C ARG A 216 9.88 -7.76 -6.01
N THR A 217 10.28 -8.91 -6.56
CA THR A 217 10.54 -10.17 -5.83
C THR A 217 12.02 -10.50 -5.67
N ASP A 218 12.85 -9.89 -6.49
CA ASP A 218 14.29 -10.11 -6.62
C ASP A 218 15.14 -9.03 -5.93
N ILE A 219 14.52 -7.90 -5.54
CA ILE A 219 15.17 -6.80 -4.83
C ILE A 219 14.50 -6.61 -3.46
N ASP A 220 15.35 -6.40 -2.45
CA ASP A 220 14.95 -5.95 -1.12
C ASP A 220 15.60 -4.60 -0.87
N ASP A 221 14.79 -3.57 -0.63
CA ASP A 221 15.27 -2.21 -0.43
C ASP A 221 15.51 -1.94 1.06
N GLU A 222 16.77 -2.07 1.48
CA GLU A 222 17.20 -1.90 2.87
C GLU A 222 17.00 -0.46 3.40
N ASP A 223 16.87 0.53 2.52
CA ASP A 223 16.54 1.90 2.95
C ASP A 223 15.19 1.94 3.67
N ILE A 224 14.24 1.07 3.31
CA ILE A 224 12.90 1.07 3.91
C ILE A 224 12.97 0.70 5.39
N ILE A 225 13.87 -0.21 5.77
CA ILE A 225 14.00 -0.69 7.16
C ILE A 225 14.94 0.18 8.01
N LEU A 226 15.55 1.23 7.44
CA LEU A 226 16.43 2.15 8.18
C LEU A 226 15.83 2.74 9.46
N PRO A 227 14.52 3.04 9.59
CA PRO A 227 13.97 3.48 10.87
C PRO A 227 14.15 2.45 11.99
N LEU A 228 14.07 1.16 11.70
CA LEU A 228 14.34 0.12 12.71
C LEU A 228 15.83 0.16 13.11
N ARG A 229 16.73 0.22 12.12
CA ARG A 229 18.19 0.21 12.33
C ARG A 229 18.73 1.47 13.02
N GLN A 230 18.20 2.64 12.68
CA GLN A 230 18.65 3.92 13.23
C GLN A 230 17.99 4.22 14.57
N CYS A 231 16.71 3.89 14.74
CA CYS A 231 16.00 4.21 15.98
C CYS A 231 16.21 3.15 17.06
N CYS A 232 16.49 1.89 16.69
CA CYS A 232 16.70 0.77 17.62
C CYS A 232 15.60 0.63 18.68
N VAL A 233 14.35 0.84 18.27
CA VAL A 233 13.16 0.64 19.11
C VAL A 233 12.17 -0.20 18.34
N ILE A 234 11.55 -1.16 19.02
CA ILE A 234 10.52 -2.02 18.43
C ILE A 234 9.45 -2.30 19.47
N ARG A 235 8.18 -2.34 19.04
CA ARG A 235 7.08 -2.68 19.95
C ARG A 235 7.20 -4.16 20.35
N PRO A 236 7.06 -4.52 21.64
CA PRO A 236 7.18 -5.91 22.08
C PRO A 236 6.24 -6.89 21.37
N SER A 237 4.99 -6.47 21.09
CA SER A 237 4.03 -7.30 20.35
C SER A 237 4.44 -7.56 18.90
N THR A 238 5.05 -6.57 18.24
CA THR A 238 5.61 -6.69 16.89
C THR A 238 6.78 -7.67 16.90
N LEU A 239 7.75 -7.47 17.80
CA LEU A 239 8.90 -8.35 17.92
C LEU A 239 8.49 -9.81 18.19
N SER A 240 7.59 -10.04 19.15
CA SER A 240 7.08 -11.38 19.46
C SER A 240 6.40 -12.05 18.25
N THR A 241 5.66 -11.28 17.45
CA THR A 241 5.00 -11.80 16.24
C THR A 241 6.00 -12.14 15.14
N LEU A 242 6.99 -11.26 14.90
CA LEU A 242 8.06 -11.51 13.93
C LEU A 242 8.90 -12.73 14.31
N LEU A 243 9.31 -12.85 15.58
CA LEU A 243 10.08 -13.99 16.07
C LEU A 243 9.31 -15.31 15.94
N ARG A 244 7.99 -15.30 16.19
CA ARG A 244 7.14 -16.48 16.02
C ARG A 244 7.14 -16.96 14.56
N PHE A 245 7.01 -16.04 13.62
CA PHE A 245 7.03 -16.38 12.20
C PHE A 245 8.43 -16.79 11.72
N TYR A 246 9.47 -16.15 12.24
CA TYR A 246 10.85 -16.46 11.90
C TYR A 246 11.27 -17.85 12.42
N ALA A 247 10.79 -18.25 13.60
CA ALA A 247 11.13 -19.54 14.22
C ALA A 247 10.64 -20.76 13.42
N GLU A 248 9.56 -20.62 12.64
CA GLU A 248 9.04 -21.68 11.78
C GLU A 248 9.14 -21.26 10.30
N PRO A 249 10.04 -21.85 9.51
CA PRO A 249 10.24 -21.47 8.11
C PRO A 249 8.94 -21.49 7.30
N GLN A 250 8.73 -20.45 6.49
CA GLN A 250 7.56 -20.26 5.62
C GLN A 250 6.23 -20.04 6.36
N SER A 251 6.23 -19.93 7.69
CA SER A 251 4.98 -19.81 8.45
C SER A 251 4.27 -18.47 8.21
N LEU A 252 5.00 -17.37 7.98
CA LEU A 252 4.44 -16.07 7.63
C LEU A 252 3.66 -16.15 6.32
N THR A 253 4.31 -16.65 5.27
CA THR A 253 3.72 -16.71 3.93
C THR A 253 2.63 -17.76 3.82
N LYS A 254 2.70 -18.88 4.56
CA LYS A 254 1.58 -19.83 4.70
C LYS A 254 0.38 -19.19 5.39
N ALA A 255 0.58 -18.40 6.44
CA ALA A 255 -0.49 -17.67 7.11
C ALA A 255 -1.11 -16.62 6.18
N LEU A 256 -0.28 -15.89 5.44
CA LEU A 256 -0.73 -14.93 4.42
C LEU A 256 -1.51 -15.62 3.30
N HIS A 257 -1.00 -16.71 2.73
CA HIS A 257 -1.65 -17.45 1.65
C HIS A 257 -3.04 -17.94 2.06
N ARG A 258 -3.19 -18.54 3.25
CA ARG A 258 -4.50 -18.94 3.80
C ARG A 258 -5.46 -17.77 4.04
N SER A 259 -4.92 -16.58 4.30
CA SER A 259 -5.72 -15.36 4.45
C SER A 259 -6.19 -14.86 3.08
N LEU A 260 -5.28 -14.80 2.10
CA LEU A 260 -5.54 -14.33 0.74
C LEU A 260 -6.45 -15.27 -0.06
N SER A 261 -6.40 -16.58 0.19
CA SER A 261 -7.23 -17.57 -0.51
C SER A 261 -8.74 -17.42 -0.23
N LYS A 262 -9.11 -16.59 0.76
CA LYS A 262 -10.50 -16.25 1.08
C LYS A 262 -11.02 -15.04 0.31
N ASP A 263 -10.13 -14.29 -0.34
CA ASP A 263 -10.54 -13.16 -1.17
C ASP A 263 -11.14 -13.69 -2.50
N PRO A 264 -12.26 -13.12 -2.98
CA PRO A 264 -12.94 -13.58 -4.19
C PRO A 264 -12.08 -13.55 -5.48
N VAL A 265 -10.99 -12.78 -5.52
CA VAL A 265 -10.13 -12.66 -6.71
C VAL A 265 -8.77 -13.37 -6.54
N ALA A 266 -8.71 -14.35 -5.65
CA ALA A 266 -7.55 -15.23 -5.55
C ALA A 266 -7.23 -15.89 -6.91
N PRO A 267 -5.95 -15.99 -7.31
CA PRO A 267 -4.75 -15.62 -6.56
C PRO A 267 -4.46 -14.11 -6.50
N ILE A 268 -4.11 -13.62 -5.31
CA ILE A 268 -3.81 -12.18 -5.07
C ILE A 268 -2.34 -11.83 -5.34
N LEU A 269 -1.40 -12.71 -4.96
CA LEU A 269 0.04 -12.53 -5.18
C LEU A 269 0.58 -13.68 -6.02
N ALA A 270 1.54 -13.38 -6.90
CA ALA A 270 2.36 -14.42 -7.51
C ALA A 270 3.24 -15.08 -6.43
N TYR A 271 3.40 -16.40 -6.49
CA TYR A 271 4.07 -17.17 -5.43
C TYR A 271 5.54 -16.82 -5.22
N LYS A 272 6.20 -16.23 -6.23
CA LYS A 272 7.55 -15.67 -6.11
C LYS A 272 7.68 -14.61 -5.01
N HIS A 273 6.61 -13.88 -4.67
CA HIS A 273 6.63 -12.95 -3.54
C HIS A 273 6.78 -13.65 -2.19
N TYR A 274 6.34 -14.91 -2.04
CA TYR A 274 6.48 -15.61 -0.76
C TYR A 274 7.95 -15.83 -0.42
N VAL A 275 8.76 -16.26 -1.39
CA VAL A 275 10.21 -16.42 -1.19
C VAL A 275 10.86 -15.08 -0.82
N ALA A 276 10.46 -13.99 -1.48
CA ALA A 276 10.97 -12.65 -1.16
C ALA A 276 10.61 -12.19 0.26
N MET A 277 9.38 -12.43 0.71
CA MET A 277 8.93 -12.04 2.04
C MET A 277 9.64 -12.82 3.15
N GLU A 278 9.84 -14.12 2.99
CA GLU A 278 10.60 -14.92 3.96
C GLU A 278 12.07 -14.48 4.01
N ARG A 279 12.66 -14.16 2.84
CA ARG A 279 14.02 -13.58 2.77
C ARG A 279 14.11 -12.25 3.51
N ARG A 280 13.14 -11.35 3.31
CA ARG A 280 13.04 -10.05 4.01
C ARG A 280 12.86 -10.24 5.52
N LEU A 281 12.00 -11.16 5.95
CA LEU A 281 11.82 -11.48 7.36
C LEU A 281 13.11 -12.03 8.00
N GLY A 282 13.83 -12.88 7.26
CA GLY A 282 15.05 -13.54 7.73
C GLY A 282 16.32 -12.71 7.60
N LYS A 283 16.24 -11.45 7.17
CA LYS A 283 17.44 -10.58 7.15
C LYS A 283 17.83 -10.21 8.57
N CYS A 284 18.99 -10.72 9.00
CA CYS A 284 19.68 -10.27 10.19
C CYS A 284 20.97 -9.56 9.74
N GLU A 285 20.98 -8.23 9.76
CA GLU A 285 22.18 -7.40 9.61
C GLU A 285 22.34 -6.45 10.79
#